data_AF-A0AAJ6CZJ2-F1
#
_entry.id   AF-A0AAJ6CZJ2-F1
#
_cell.length_a   1.000
_cell.length_b   1.000
_cell.length_c   1.000
_cell.angle_alpha   90.00
_cell.angle_beta   90.00
_cell.angle_gamma   90.00
#
_symmetry.space_group_name_H-M   'P 1'
#
loop_
_entity.id
_entity.type
_entity.pdbx_description
1 polymer ?
#
loop_
_entity_poly.entity_id
_entity_poly.type
_entity_poly.pdbx_seq_one_letter_code
_entity_poly.pdbx_strand_id
1 'polypeptide(L)'
;MKRKVTLRSILLIAAPLLLAAMPALAEEAPAAIISIIGGLAPDDLLNIRATASPGGKIEARLPNGAAVKNYGCKLVNNYPWCKVEDTQDAHITGWAPARYLSPNNPAPAPEDAAVPATAAAAPQPSEEQPDIASRLGASEPAEPPSAADISVTAMQDAYRLAFAASASSAEESDTPAPDAAGGIPCARRIGQPMTRCEVSVARKDGDSAVTVTWPDGGTRVINFHGGMPAGSDSPDKFRYTREGSLNMIRVGVSERFEITDALALGE
;
A
#
# COMPACT_ATOMS: atom_id res chain seq x y z
N MET A 1 58.68 42.60 -70.42
CA MET A 1 57.49 41.97 -71.06
C MET A 1 56.44 41.74 -69.99
N LYS A 2 55.26 42.33 -70.16
CA LYS A 2 54.14 42.32 -69.21
C LYS A 2 53.42 40.95 -69.27
N ARG A 3 53.07 40.36 -68.14
CA ARG A 3 52.02 39.33 -68.07
C ARG A 3 50.99 39.70 -67.00
N LYS A 4 49.75 39.89 -67.48
CA LYS A 4 48.50 40.15 -66.75
C LYS A 4 47.89 38.81 -66.33
N VAL A 5 47.35 38.71 -65.12
CA VAL A 5 46.29 37.75 -64.71
C VAL A 5 45.52 38.43 -63.55
N THR A 6 44.42 39.15 -63.82
CA THR A 6 42.98 38.78 -63.68
C THR A 6 42.49 38.35 -62.30
N LEU A 7 41.61 39.21 -61.78
CA LEU A 7 40.73 39.20 -60.60
C LEU A 7 39.83 37.96 -60.47
N ARG A 8 39.45 37.58 -59.25
CA ARG A 8 38.04 37.28 -58.90
C ARG A 8 37.80 37.38 -57.39
N SER A 9 37.10 38.45 -57.00
CA SER A 9 36.48 38.62 -55.69
C SER A 9 35.60 37.42 -55.33
N ILE A 10 35.80 36.85 -54.15
CA ILE A 10 34.84 35.92 -53.53
C ILE A 10 34.19 36.69 -52.39
N LEU A 11 32.93 37.04 -52.61
CA LEU A 11 31.99 37.59 -51.65
C LEU A 11 31.70 36.49 -50.62
N LEU A 12 32.21 36.60 -49.40
CA LEU A 12 31.80 35.73 -48.29
C LEU A 12 30.55 36.33 -47.65
N ILE A 13 29.42 35.67 -47.90
CA ILE A 13 28.11 35.93 -47.30
C ILE A 13 28.23 35.60 -45.80
N ALA A 14 28.08 36.61 -44.96
CA ALA A 14 27.91 36.42 -43.52
C ALA A 14 26.55 35.78 -43.26
N ALA A 15 26.53 34.51 -42.85
CA ALA A 15 25.33 33.84 -42.35
C ALA A 15 25.16 34.17 -40.86
N PRO A 16 23.99 34.68 -40.42
CA PRO A 16 23.75 34.96 -39.02
C PRO A 16 23.48 33.65 -38.28
N LEU A 17 24.29 33.36 -37.27
CA LEU A 17 24.04 32.33 -36.27
C LEU A 17 22.83 32.76 -35.43
N LEU A 18 21.64 32.31 -35.83
CA LEU A 18 20.45 32.29 -35.00
C LEU A 18 20.68 31.25 -33.89
N LEU A 19 21.07 31.70 -32.69
CA LEU A 19 20.87 30.94 -31.47
C LEU A 19 19.36 30.84 -31.24
N ALA A 20 18.75 29.74 -31.72
CA ALA A 20 17.42 29.36 -31.28
C ALA A 20 17.51 28.96 -29.80
N ALA A 21 16.99 29.82 -28.92
CA ALA A 21 16.71 29.47 -27.55
C ALA A 21 15.66 28.34 -27.55
N MET A 22 16.08 27.12 -27.20
CA MET A 22 15.15 26.03 -27.01
C MET A 22 14.31 26.32 -25.77
N PRO A 23 12.97 26.24 -25.85
CA PRO A 23 12.14 26.29 -24.66
C PRO A 23 12.44 25.04 -23.84
N ALA A 24 12.89 25.23 -22.60
CA ALA A 24 12.93 24.18 -21.61
C ALA A 24 11.47 23.82 -21.26
N LEU A 25 10.91 22.84 -21.96
CA LEU A 25 9.74 22.12 -21.47
C LEU A 25 10.17 21.46 -20.16
N ALA A 26 9.71 22.02 -19.05
CA ALA A 26 9.77 21.35 -17.76
C ALA A 26 8.98 20.05 -17.91
N GLU A 27 9.68 18.93 -18.00
CA GLU A 27 9.10 17.60 -17.98
C GLU A 27 8.35 17.47 -16.65
N GLU A 28 7.02 17.33 -16.70
CA GLU A 28 6.22 17.03 -15.52
C GLU A 28 6.78 15.77 -14.89
N ALA A 29 7.46 15.92 -13.75
CA ALA A 29 7.99 14.80 -13.00
C ALA A 29 6.82 13.83 -12.71
N PRO A 30 7.01 12.51 -12.91
CA PRO A 30 5.96 11.54 -12.64
C PRO A 30 5.49 11.74 -11.20
N ALA A 31 4.16 11.76 -11.01
CA ALA A 31 3.52 12.02 -9.73
C ALA A 31 3.89 10.92 -8.71
N ALA A 32 5.06 11.10 -8.08
CA ALA A 32 5.51 10.25 -7.01
C ALA A 32 4.68 10.56 -5.78
N ILE A 33 4.17 9.51 -5.14
CA ILE A 33 3.49 9.62 -3.85
C ILE A 33 4.40 9.05 -2.76
N ILE A 34 4.24 9.52 -1.53
CA ILE A 34 4.93 8.91 -0.40
C ILE A 34 4.14 7.67 0.03
N SER A 35 4.77 6.51 -0.08
CA SER A 35 4.24 5.24 0.45
C SER A 35 5.01 4.87 1.72
N ILE A 36 4.30 4.28 2.69
CA ILE A 36 4.88 3.69 3.90
C ILE A 36 4.98 2.19 3.72
N ILE A 37 6.13 1.63 4.11
CA ILE A 37 6.35 0.18 4.13
C ILE A 37 5.57 -0.44 5.29
N GLY A 38 4.74 -1.44 5.01
CA GLY A 38 3.94 -2.13 6.01
C GLY A 38 3.66 -3.59 5.65
N GLY A 39 3.13 -4.35 6.61
CA GLY A 39 2.72 -5.74 6.40
C GLY A 39 3.85 -6.78 6.44
N LEU A 40 5.06 -6.39 6.86
CA LEU A 40 6.14 -7.33 7.19
C LEU A 40 5.93 -7.90 8.59
N ALA A 41 6.52 -9.07 8.87
CA ALA A 41 6.59 -9.62 10.21
C ALA A 41 7.44 -8.72 11.15
N PRO A 42 7.30 -8.85 12.49
CA PRO A 42 8.20 -8.18 13.42
C PRO A 42 9.66 -8.45 13.10
N ASP A 43 10.49 -7.41 13.15
CA ASP A 43 11.93 -7.42 12.83
C ASP A 43 12.30 -7.84 11.39
N ASP A 44 11.33 -8.03 10.50
CA ASP A 44 11.59 -8.33 9.09
C ASP A 44 11.81 -7.07 8.24
N LEU A 45 12.54 -7.21 7.15
CA LEU A 45 12.92 -6.11 6.26
C LEU A 45 12.44 -6.36 4.83
N LEU A 46 11.86 -5.32 4.22
CA LEU A 46 11.48 -5.34 2.82
C LEU A 46 12.71 -5.21 1.94
N ASN A 47 12.94 -6.22 1.10
CA ASN A 47 13.99 -6.17 0.09
C ASN A 47 13.60 -5.21 -1.04
N ILE A 48 14.41 -4.16 -1.24
CA ILE A 48 14.38 -3.29 -2.40
C ILE A 48 15.32 -3.87 -3.45
N ARG A 49 14.81 -4.16 -4.64
CA ARG A 49 15.53 -4.95 -5.65
C ARG A 49 15.90 -4.15 -6.89
N ALA A 50 17.01 -4.50 -7.52
CA ALA A 50 17.46 -3.88 -8.77
C ALA A 50 16.44 -4.03 -9.90
N THR A 51 15.73 -5.15 -9.93
CA THR A 51 14.73 -5.48 -10.94
C THR A 51 13.39 -5.85 -10.28
N ALA A 52 12.30 -5.62 -11.01
CA ALA A 52 10.93 -5.99 -10.63
C ALA A 52 10.71 -7.51 -10.65
N SER A 53 11.42 -8.24 -9.80
CA SER A 53 11.41 -9.70 -9.77
C SER A 53 11.73 -10.23 -8.38
N PRO A 54 11.09 -11.33 -7.94
CA PRO A 54 11.46 -12.01 -6.70
C PRO A 54 12.94 -12.45 -6.66
N GLY A 55 13.56 -12.69 -7.82
CA GLY A 55 14.95 -13.11 -7.96
C GLY A 55 15.95 -11.97 -8.23
N GLY A 56 15.49 -10.71 -8.29
CA GLY A 56 16.38 -9.57 -8.55
C GLY A 56 17.40 -9.36 -7.41
N LYS A 57 18.60 -8.86 -7.75
CA LYS A 57 19.62 -8.45 -6.77
C LYS A 57 18.99 -7.50 -5.75
N ILE A 58 19.32 -7.69 -4.47
CA ILE A 58 18.86 -6.82 -3.39
C ILE A 58 19.80 -5.62 -3.33
N GLU A 59 19.26 -4.42 -3.49
CA GLU A 59 20.00 -3.15 -3.36
C GLU A 59 19.94 -2.63 -1.93
N ALA A 60 18.81 -2.81 -1.25
CA ALA A 60 18.66 -2.42 0.15
C ALA A 60 17.60 -3.25 0.87
N ARG A 61 17.54 -3.07 2.19
CA ARG A 61 16.54 -3.66 3.06
C ARG A 61 15.98 -2.58 3.98
N LEU A 62 14.67 -2.34 3.89
CA LEU A 62 14.00 -1.27 4.63
C LEU A 62 12.98 -1.85 5.62
N PRO A 63 12.87 -1.32 6.85
CA PRO A 63 11.95 -1.83 7.87
C PRO A 63 10.50 -1.39 7.63
N ASN A 64 9.57 -1.99 8.38
CA ASN A 64 8.21 -1.46 8.55
C ASN A 64 8.26 0.00 9.05
N GLY A 65 7.38 0.85 8.52
CA GLY A 65 7.30 2.27 8.86
C GLY A 65 8.21 3.18 8.03
N ALA A 66 9.14 2.63 7.23
CA ALA A 66 9.98 3.43 6.35
C ALA A 66 9.14 4.11 5.25
N ALA A 67 9.41 5.39 5.00
CA ALA A 67 8.75 6.18 3.97
C ALA A 67 9.58 6.17 2.68
N VAL A 68 8.95 5.82 1.56
CA VAL A 68 9.57 5.77 0.23
C VAL A 68 8.78 6.60 -0.76
N LYS A 69 9.47 7.26 -1.70
CA LYS A 69 8.84 7.83 -2.89
C LYS A 69 8.46 6.68 -3.81
N ASN A 70 7.20 6.58 -4.18
CA ASN A 70 6.67 5.56 -5.07
C ASN A 70 6.34 6.18 -6.43
N TYR A 71 7.15 5.86 -7.43
CA TYR A 71 7.08 6.41 -8.79
C TYR A 71 6.09 5.68 -9.70
N GLY A 72 5.35 4.70 -9.18
CA GLY A 72 4.42 3.89 -9.94
C GLY A 72 4.85 2.43 -10.02
N CYS A 73 3.95 1.58 -10.51
CA CYS A 73 4.09 0.13 -10.55
C CYS A 73 3.98 -0.44 -11.96
N LYS A 74 4.60 -1.59 -12.17
CA LYS A 74 4.42 -2.44 -13.35
C LYS A 74 4.10 -3.87 -12.95
N LEU A 75 3.39 -4.57 -13.83
CA LEU A 75 3.04 -5.97 -13.64
C LEU A 75 4.15 -6.87 -14.18
N VAL A 76 4.62 -7.81 -13.35
CA VAL A 76 5.53 -8.88 -13.75
C VAL A 76 4.91 -10.20 -13.34
N ASN A 77 4.61 -11.06 -14.31
CA ASN A 77 3.90 -12.33 -14.08
C ASN A 77 2.62 -12.16 -13.25
N ASN A 78 1.83 -11.11 -13.53
CA ASN A 78 0.61 -10.76 -12.81
C ASN A 78 0.81 -10.30 -11.35
N TYR A 79 2.04 -9.97 -10.94
CA TYR A 79 2.35 -9.37 -9.64
C TYR A 79 2.77 -7.90 -9.81
N PRO A 80 2.16 -6.95 -9.09
CA PRO A 80 2.55 -5.54 -9.16
C PRO A 80 3.84 -5.28 -8.37
N TRP A 81 4.79 -4.65 -9.05
CA TRP A 81 6.07 -4.19 -8.50
C TRP A 81 6.19 -2.70 -8.72
N CYS A 82 6.50 -1.96 -7.67
CA CYS A 82 6.59 -0.50 -7.71
C CYS A 82 8.03 -0.04 -7.66
N LYS A 83 8.33 0.97 -8.47
CA LYS A 83 9.61 1.65 -8.45
C LYS A 83 9.62 2.60 -7.25
N VAL A 84 10.59 2.43 -6.38
CA VAL A 84 10.69 3.18 -5.13
C VAL A 84 12.08 3.76 -4.92
N GLU A 85 12.14 4.87 -4.21
CA GLU A 85 13.34 5.50 -3.67
C GLU A 85 13.13 5.80 -2.19
N ASP A 86 14.13 5.53 -1.36
CA ASP A 86 14.06 5.92 0.05
C ASP A 86 14.05 7.44 0.19
N THR A 87 13.16 7.95 1.05
CA THR A 87 13.08 9.37 1.36
C THR A 87 14.26 9.88 2.17
N GLN A 88 14.94 8.98 2.91
CA GLN A 88 16.09 9.32 3.73
C GLN A 88 17.42 9.20 2.98
N ASP A 89 17.52 8.25 2.05
CA ASP A 89 18.70 8.05 1.20
C ASP A 89 18.31 7.85 -0.27
N ALA A 90 18.45 8.91 -1.06
CA ALA A 90 18.11 8.89 -2.49
C ALA A 90 18.98 7.93 -3.32
N HIS A 91 20.08 7.38 -2.79
CA HIS A 91 20.86 6.35 -3.47
C HIS A 91 20.18 4.96 -3.41
N ILE A 92 19.24 4.78 -2.48
CA ILE A 92 18.47 3.55 -2.35
C ILE A 92 17.27 3.63 -3.29
N THR A 93 17.49 3.18 -4.52
CA THR A 93 16.45 3.12 -5.55
C THR A 93 16.28 1.69 -6.06
N GLY A 94 15.06 1.24 -6.25
CA GLY A 94 14.80 -0.09 -6.79
C GLY A 94 13.32 -0.43 -6.89
N TRP A 95 13.01 -1.71 -6.82
CA TRP A 95 11.69 -2.29 -7.02
C TRP A 95 11.25 -3.04 -5.77
N ALA A 96 10.02 -2.80 -5.34
CA ALA A 96 9.39 -3.47 -4.21
C ALA A 96 8.00 -4.01 -4.60
N PRO A 97 7.54 -5.13 -4.02
CA PRO A 97 6.18 -5.63 -4.22
C PRO A 97 5.15 -4.61 -3.71
N ALA A 98 4.16 -4.25 -4.54
CA ALA A 98 3.17 -3.24 -4.21
C ALA A 98 2.38 -3.54 -2.92
N ARG A 99 2.21 -4.82 -2.59
CA ARG A 99 1.48 -5.29 -1.40
C ARG A 99 2.03 -4.78 -0.06
N TYR A 100 3.27 -4.29 -0.04
CA TYR A 100 3.90 -3.75 1.17
C TYR A 100 3.95 -2.21 1.17
N LEU A 101 3.35 -1.53 0.20
CA LEU A 101 3.41 -0.08 0.03
C LEU A 101 2.00 0.52 0.18
N SER A 102 1.85 1.47 1.11
CA SER A 102 0.59 2.17 1.35
C SER A 102 0.76 3.69 1.42
N PRO A 103 0.00 4.50 0.66
CA PRO A 103 -0.90 4.09 -0.41
C PRO A 103 -0.15 3.42 -1.58
N ASN A 104 -0.82 2.51 -2.27
CA ASN A 104 -0.31 1.95 -3.51
C ASN A 104 -0.42 3.00 -4.63
N ASN A 105 0.58 3.07 -5.52
CA ASN A 105 0.57 3.95 -6.68
C ASN A 105 0.33 3.15 -7.97
N PRO A 106 -0.92 3.04 -8.47
CA PRO A 106 -1.20 2.27 -9.69
C PRO A 106 -0.67 2.92 -10.97
N ALA A 107 -0.06 4.11 -10.91
CA ALA A 107 0.55 4.76 -12.07
C ALA A 107 1.59 3.84 -12.73
N PRO A 108 1.78 3.90 -14.06
CA PRO A 108 2.83 3.14 -14.71
C PRO A 108 4.20 3.58 -14.17
N ALA A 109 5.02 2.61 -13.77
CA ALA A 109 6.37 2.89 -13.31
C ALA A 109 7.24 3.46 -14.44
N PRO A 110 8.18 4.40 -14.14
CA PRO A 110 9.16 4.84 -15.12
C PRO A 110 10.00 3.66 -15.61
N GLU A 111 10.26 3.63 -16.91
CA GLU A 111 11.11 2.61 -17.51
C GLU A 111 12.56 2.84 -17.04
N ASP A 112 13.26 1.75 -16.66
CA ASP A 112 14.69 1.81 -16.34
C ASP A 112 15.44 2.14 -17.65
N ALA A 113 15.83 3.40 -17.84
CA ALA A 113 16.24 3.94 -19.13
C ALA A 113 17.48 3.24 -19.74
N ALA A 114 17.31 2.69 -20.95
CA ALA A 114 18.30 2.52 -22.04
C ALA A 114 17.62 2.02 -23.35
N VAL A 115 16.97 2.88 -24.16
CA VAL A 115 17.36 3.51 -25.48
C VAL A 115 16.42 3.01 -26.61
N PRO A 116 16.18 3.71 -27.74
CA PRO A 116 15.96 5.14 -28.02
C PRO A 116 14.46 5.48 -28.22
N ALA A 117 14.16 6.77 -28.30
CA ALA A 117 12.90 7.29 -28.82
C ALA A 117 12.54 6.62 -30.15
N THR A 118 11.54 5.74 -30.12
CA THR A 118 10.84 5.35 -31.34
C THR A 118 9.92 6.51 -31.69
N ALA A 119 9.97 6.88 -32.97
CA ALA A 119 9.30 8.00 -33.60
C ALA A 119 7.97 8.40 -32.94
N ALA A 120 7.88 9.69 -32.66
CA ALA A 120 6.66 10.43 -32.38
C ALA A 120 5.48 9.87 -33.20
N ALA A 121 4.50 9.30 -32.50
CA ALA A 121 3.15 9.35 -33.01
C ALA A 121 2.77 10.84 -33.08
N ALA A 122 2.34 11.28 -34.26
CA ALA A 122 1.86 12.64 -34.49
C ALA A 122 0.85 13.06 -33.40
N PRO A 123 0.79 14.34 -33.03
CA PRO A 123 -0.24 14.81 -32.11
C PRO A 123 -1.61 14.46 -32.69
N GLN A 124 -2.35 13.59 -32.01
CA GLN A 124 -3.76 13.47 -32.28
C GLN A 124 -4.41 14.83 -31.96
N PRO A 125 -5.36 15.31 -32.78
CA PRO A 125 -6.10 16.51 -32.46
C PRO A 125 -6.70 16.33 -31.07
N SER A 126 -6.39 17.27 -30.18
CA SER A 126 -7.08 17.44 -28.92
C SER A 126 -8.56 17.63 -29.24
N GLU A 127 -9.36 16.58 -29.07
CA GLU A 127 -10.80 16.70 -28.93
C GLU A 127 -11.01 17.62 -27.74
N GLU A 128 -11.62 18.78 -28.01
CA GLU A 128 -12.00 19.77 -27.01
C GLU A 128 -12.71 19.06 -25.86
N GLN A 129 -12.02 18.92 -24.72
CA GLN A 129 -12.68 18.55 -23.48
C GLN A 129 -13.84 19.54 -23.31
N PRO A 130 -15.07 19.06 -23.07
CA PRO A 130 -16.21 19.94 -22.98
C PRO A 130 -15.95 20.97 -21.90
N ASP A 131 -15.94 22.24 -22.29
CA ASP A 131 -15.73 23.39 -21.41
C ASP A 131 -16.79 23.33 -20.30
N ILE A 132 -16.37 22.84 -19.13
CA ILE A 132 -17.26 22.58 -18.01
C ILE A 132 -17.84 23.91 -17.49
N ALA A 133 -17.12 25.02 -17.70
CA ALA A 133 -17.59 26.36 -17.37
C ALA A 133 -18.78 26.79 -18.25
N SER A 134 -18.82 26.37 -19.51
CA SER A 134 -19.94 26.64 -20.42
C SER A 134 -21.18 25.80 -20.11
N ARG A 135 -21.04 24.62 -19.47
CA ARG A 135 -22.18 23.77 -19.06
C ARG A 135 -22.79 24.15 -17.71
N LEU A 136 -22.00 24.74 -16.81
CA LEU A 136 -22.46 25.08 -15.47
C LEU A 136 -23.20 26.42 -15.39
N GLY A 137 -23.23 27.19 -16.48
CA GLY A 137 -23.80 28.53 -16.50
C GLY A 137 -22.93 29.48 -15.69
N ALA A 138 -22.39 30.51 -16.35
CA ALA A 138 -21.65 31.56 -15.67
C ALA A 138 -22.58 32.29 -14.68
N SER A 139 -22.59 31.81 -13.44
CA SER A 139 -22.86 32.65 -12.29
C SER A 139 -21.51 33.17 -11.84
N GLU A 140 -21.42 34.49 -11.65
CA GLU A 140 -20.27 35.18 -11.08
C GLU A 140 -19.62 34.32 -9.98
N PRO A 141 -18.28 34.18 -9.92
CA PRO A 141 -17.64 33.46 -8.83
C PRO A 141 -18.14 34.05 -7.52
N ALA A 142 -18.85 33.24 -6.72
CA ALA A 142 -19.20 33.64 -5.37
C ALA A 142 -17.89 34.01 -4.68
N GLU A 143 -17.86 35.22 -4.10
CA GLU A 143 -16.67 35.73 -3.42
C GLU A 143 -16.20 34.66 -2.42
N PRO A 144 -14.94 34.20 -2.51
CA PRO A 144 -14.48 33.12 -1.65
C PRO A 144 -14.64 33.56 -0.19
N PRO A 145 -15.10 32.66 0.71
CA PRO A 145 -15.29 33.01 2.10
C PRO A 145 -13.99 33.59 2.67
N SER A 146 -14.10 34.65 3.46
CA SER A 146 -12.93 35.28 4.04
C SER A 146 -12.20 34.29 4.96
N ALA A 147 -10.90 34.51 5.20
CA ALA A 147 -10.15 33.70 6.16
C ALA A 147 -10.81 33.66 7.56
N ALA A 148 -11.58 34.70 7.92
CA ALA A 148 -12.37 34.73 9.13
C ALA A 148 -13.57 33.77 9.07
N ASP A 149 -14.27 33.69 7.95
CA ASP A 149 -15.41 32.77 7.77
C ASP A 149 -14.95 31.31 7.75
N ILE A 150 -13.80 31.06 7.13
CA ILE A 150 -13.17 29.73 7.11
C ILE A 150 -12.76 29.31 8.53
N SER A 151 -12.15 30.21 9.30
CA SER A 151 -11.72 29.89 10.67
C SER A 151 -12.89 29.70 11.63
N VAL A 152 -13.97 30.47 11.50
CA VAL A 152 -15.20 30.28 12.29
C VAL A 152 -15.86 28.93 11.96
N THR A 153 -15.94 28.57 10.68
CA THR A 153 -16.52 27.29 10.24
C THR A 153 -15.69 26.11 10.77
N ALA A 154 -14.37 26.18 10.65
CA ALA A 154 -13.46 25.16 11.16
C ALA A 154 -13.58 24.98 12.69
N MET A 155 -13.71 26.07 13.44
CA MET A 155 -13.92 26.00 14.89
C MET A 155 -15.26 25.35 15.25
N GLN A 156 -16.33 25.68 14.53
CA GLN A 156 -17.66 25.11 14.76
C GLN A 156 -17.70 23.61 14.44
N ASP A 157 -17.03 23.18 13.37
CA ASP A 157 -16.94 21.76 13.01
C ASP A 157 -16.07 20.99 14.00
N ALA A 158 -14.96 21.55 14.47
CA ALA A 158 -14.17 20.97 15.53
C ALA A 158 -14.99 20.79 16.83
N TYR A 159 -15.85 21.76 17.17
CA TYR A 159 -16.71 21.68 18.34
C TYR A 159 -17.83 20.64 18.17
N ARG A 160 -18.42 20.52 16.97
CA ARG A 160 -19.41 19.46 16.67
C ARG A 160 -18.78 18.08 16.70
N LEU A 161 -17.60 17.92 16.13
CA LEU A 161 -16.85 16.66 16.15
C LEU A 161 -16.46 16.28 17.59
N ALA A 162 -16.02 17.24 18.40
CA ALA A 162 -15.76 17.01 19.82
C ALA A 162 -17.04 16.61 20.58
N PHE A 163 -18.17 17.25 20.30
CA PHE A 163 -19.45 16.91 20.93
C PHE A 163 -19.95 15.51 20.51
N ALA A 164 -19.83 15.17 19.22
CA ALA A 164 -20.14 13.85 18.69
C ALA A 164 -19.21 12.78 19.29
N ALA A 165 -17.90 13.05 19.36
CA ALA A 165 -16.95 12.16 20.02
C ALA A 165 -17.28 11.98 21.50
N SER A 166 -17.69 13.03 22.23
CA SER A 166 -18.12 12.90 23.62
C SER A 166 -19.45 12.16 23.78
N ALA A 167 -20.35 12.23 22.80
CA ALA A 167 -21.57 11.42 22.77
C ALA A 167 -21.24 9.94 22.51
N SER A 168 -20.25 9.63 21.66
CA SER A 168 -19.72 8.28 21.46
C SER A 168 -18.91 7.78 22.67
N SER A 169 -18.26 8.69 23.41
CA SER A 169 -17.51 8.37 24.63
C SER A 169 -18.42 7.97 25.80
N ALA A 170 -19.70 8.34 25.76
CA ALA A 170 -20.70 7.91 26.74
C ALA A 170 -21.21 6.47 26.50
N GLU A 171 -20.90 5.86 25.34
CA GLU A 171 -21.11 4.44 25.05
C GLU A 171 -19.81 3.61 25.18
N GLU A 172 -18.63 4.24 25.25
CA GLU A 172 -17.33 3.59 25.42
C GLU A 172 -16.77 3.80 26.84
N SER A 173 -17.61 3.55 27.83
CA SER A 173 -17.20 3.26 29.22
C SER A 173 -17.83 1.98 29.72
N ASP A 174 -18.04 1.04 28.79
CA ASP A 174 -18.31 -0.35 29.09
C ASP A 174 -17.31 -1.14 28.25
N THR A 175 -16.20 -1.57 28.84
CA THR A 175 -15.44 -2.68 28.25
C THR A 175 -16.37 -3.87 28.32
N PRO A 176 -16.97 -4.35 27.22
CA PRO A 176 -17.82 -5.53 27.33
C PRO A 176 -16.88 -6.67 27.68
N ALA A 177 -17.18 -7.38 28.78
CA ALA A 177 -16.51 -8.64 29.09
C ALA A 177 -16.48 -9.53 27.82
N PRO A 178 -15.34 -10.16 27.50
CA PRO A 178 -15.09 -10.72 26.17
C PRO A 178 -15.76 -12.08 25.94
N ASP A 179 -17.04 -12.29 26.29
CA ASP A 179 -17.62 -13.65 26.28
C ASP A 179 -18.99 -13.78 25.58
N ALA A 180 -19.59 -12.70 25.05
CA ALA A 180 -20.96 -12.77 24.51
C ALA A 180 -21.08 -12.94 22.98
N ALA A 181 -19.98 -12.81 22.23
CA ALA A 181 -19.98 -12.93 20.77
C ALA A 181 -19.24 -14.19 20.27
N GLY A 182 -19.47 -15.35 20.92
CA GLY A 182 -19.35 -16.72 20.40
C GLY A 182 -18.25 -17.08 19.38
N GLY A 183 -17.07 -16.43 19.43
CA GLY A 183 -16.08 -16.56 18.37
C GLY A 183 -14.67 -16.17 18.79
N ILE A 184 -13.68 -16.79 18.15
CA ILE A 184 -12.26 -16.65 18.47
C ILE A 184 -11.50 -15.87 17.40
N PRO A 185 -10.37 -15.23 17.73
CA PRO A 185 -9.46 -14.72 16.73
C PRO A 185 -8.84 -15.88 15.95
N CYS A 186 -8.90 -15.79 14.62
CA CYS A 186 -8.39 -16.82 13.72
C CYS A 186 -7.86 -16.20 12.41
N ALA A 187 -6.95 -16.90 11.73
CA ALA A 187 -6.56 -16.60 10.37
C ALA A 187 -6.24 -17.90 9.63
N ARG A 188 -6.68 -18.02 8.38
CA ARG A 188 -6.46 -19.23 7.56
C ARG A 188 -5.28 -19.09 6.62
N ARG A 189 -5.05 -17.87 6.12
CA ARG A 189 -4.08 -17.57 5.07
C ARG A 189 -2.86 -16.85 5.62
N ILE A 190 -1.73 -17.03 4.95
CA ILE A 190 -0.46 -16.35 5.30
C ILE A 190 -0.67 -14.84 5.19
N GLY A 191 -0.27 -14.09 6.23
CA GLY A 191 -0.35 -12.63 6.26
C GLY A 191 -1.77 -12.06 6.45
N GLN A 192 -2.80 -12.91 6.55
CA GLN A 192 -4.16 -12.45 6.81
C GLN A 192 -4.22 -11.82 8.23
N PRO A 193 -4.86 -10.67 8.43
CA PRO A 193 -5.14 -10.20 9.79
C PRO A 193 -6.03 -11.21 10.51
N MET A 194 -5.93 -11.30 11.84
CA MET A 194 -6.83 -12.13 12.62
C MET A 194 -8.25 -11.57 12.47
N THR A 195 -9.19 -12.44 12.11
CA THR A 195 -10.63 -12.16 12.06
C THR A 195 -11.33 -12.94 13.17
N ARG A 196 -12.63 -12.70 13.37
CA ARG A 196 -13.44 -13.54 14.24
C ARG A 196 -13.97 -14.75 13.47
N CYS A 197 -13.64 -15.94 13.97
CA CYS A 197 -14.25 -17.19 13.55
C CYS A 197 -15.35 -17.59 14.52
N GLU A 198 -16.44 -18.14 13.99
CA GLU A 198 -17.46 -18.81 14.80
C GLU A 198 -16.88 -20.07 15.43
N VAL A 199 -17.30 -20.38 16.65
CA VAL A 199 -16.79 -21.54 17.39
C VAL A 199 -17.92 -22.35 18.03
N SER A 200 -17.77 -23.67 18.02
CA SER A 200 -18.56 -24.59 18.84
C SER A 200 -17.63 -25.56 19.56
N VAL A 201 -17.98 -25.92 20.79
CA VAL A 201 -17.13 -26.77 21.64
C VAL A 201 -17.90 -27.99 22.10
N ALA A 202 -17.38 -29.18 21.79
CA ALA A 202 -17.86 -30.44 22.35
C ALA A 202 -16.90 -30.89 23.45
N ARG A 203 -17.42 -31.28 24.62
CA ARG A 203 -16.60 -31.68 25.79
C ARG A 203 -16.95 -33.10 26.23
N LYS A 204 -15.94 -33.85 26.63
CA LYS A 204 -16.10 -35.21 27.16
C LYS A 204 -14.89 -35.58 28.02
N ASP A 205 -15.13 -35.98 29.27
CA ASP A 205 -14.12 -36.59 30.15
C ASP A 205 -12.78 -35.81 30.28
N GLY A 206 -12.84 -34.47 30.32
CA GLY A 206 -11.66 -33.60 30.41
C GLY A 206 -11.00 -33.28 29.05
N ASP A 207 -11.47 -33.90 27.98
CA ASP A 207 -11.16 -33.53 26.60
C ASP A 207 -12.19 -32.54 26.04
N SER A 208 -11.74 -31.70 25.12
CA SER A 208 -12.64 -30.84 24.35
C SER A 208 -12.23 -30.74 22.88
N ALA A 209 -13.20 -30.82 21.99
CA ALA A 209 -13.04 -30.57 20.57
C ALA A 209 -13.63 -29.19 20.25
N VAL A 210 -12.75 -28.24 19.92
CA VAL A 210 -13.11 -26.89 19.52
C VAL A 210 -13.21 -26.86 17.99
N THR A 211 -14.43 -26.74 17.47
CA THR A 211 -14.70 -26.62 16.04
C THR A 211 -14.73 -25.13 15.68
N VAL A 212 -13.79 -24.70 14.85
CA VAL A 212 -13.65 -23.33 14.38
C VAL A 212 -14.17 -23.25 12.94
N THR A 213 -15.14 -22.37 12.69
CA THR A 213 -15.73 -22.14 11.36
C THR A 213 -15.24 -20.80 10.82
N TRP A 214 -14.59 -20.82 9.65
CA TRP A 214 -14.13 -19.58 9.03
C TRP A 214 -15.28 -18.84 8.35
N PRO A 215 -15.21 -17.49 8.26
CA PRO A 215 -16.20 -16.70 7.51
C PRO A 215 -16.26 -17.04 6.02
N ASP A 216 -15.16 -17.53 5.44
CA ASP A 216 -15.11 -18.00 4.05
C ASP A 216 -15.55 -19.46 3.87
N GLY A 217 -15.96 -20.11 4.96
CA GLY A 217 -16.46 -21.47 4.98
C GLY A 217 -15.40 -22.54 5.27
N GLY A 218 -15.89 -23.75 5.55
CA GLY A 218 -15.08 -24.86 6.06
C GLY A 218 -14.83 -24.75 7.56
N THR A 219 -14.26 -25.81 8.12
CA THR A 219 -14.05 -25.94 9.57
C THR A 219 -12.68 -26.52 9.89
N ARG A 220 -12.21 -26.22 11.10
CA ARG A 220 -11.04 -26.82 11.73
C ARG A 220 -11.45 -27.37 13.08
N VAL A 221 -11.15 -28.63 13.37
CA VAL A 221 -11.29 -29.17 14.73
C VAL A 221 -9.94 -29.13 15.43
N ILE A 222 -9.91 -28.47 16.59
CA ILE A 222 -8.74 -28.42 17.48
C ILE A 222 -9.09 -29.20 18.75
N ASN A 223 -8.33 -30.24 19.02
CA ASN A 223 -8.52 -31.11 20.17
C ASN A 223 -7.68 -30.59 21.33
N PHE A 224 -8.28 -30.59 22.52
CA PHE A 224 -7.62 -30.28 23.78
C PHE A 224 -7.80 -31.44 24.75
N HIS A 225 -6.78 -31.66 25.58
CA HIS A 225 -6.79 -32.63 26.68
C HIS A 225 -6.36 -31.94 27.97
N GLY A 226 -7.22 -31.91 28.98
CA GLY A 226 -6.95 -31.22 30.24
C GLY A 226 -6.70 -29.71 30.07
N GLY A 227 -7.43 -29.07 29.14
CA GLY A 227 -7.28 -27.65 28.81
C GLY A 227 -6.05 -27.30 27.94
N MET A 228 -5.22 -28.29 27.58
CA MET A 228 -4.03 -28.08 26.74
C MET A 228 -4.30 -28.46 25.29
N PRO A 229 -3.83 -27.68 24.29
CA PRO A 229 -3.92 -28.07 22.88
C PRO A 229 -3.19 -29.38 22.60
N ALA A 230 -3.91 -30.39 22.13
CA ALA A 230 -3.42 -31.74 21.87
C ALA A 230 -3.19 -32.02 20.38
N GLY A 231 -3.96 -31.39 19.48
CA GLY A 231 -3.79 -31.56 18.04
C GLY A 231 -4.96 -30.96 17.24
N SER A 232 -5.01 -31.30 15.95
CA SER A 232 -6.13 -30.96 15.07
C SER A 232 -6.51 -32.12 14.16
N ASP A 233 -7.61 -31.96 13.41
CA ASP A 233 -8.03 -32.86 12.33
C ASP A 233 -7.21 -32.70 11.03
N SER A 234 -6.21 -31.81 11.01
CA SER A 234 -5.27 -31.71 9.88
C SER A 234 -4.12 -32.70 10.03
N PRO A 235 -3.61 -33.29 8.92
CA PRO A 235 -2.32 -33.98 8.93
C PRO A 235 -1.12 -33.01 9.04
N ASP A 236 -1.35 -31.70 8.91
CA ASP A 236 -0.30 -30.70 8.97
C ASP A 236 0.33 -30.57 10.36
N LYS A 237 1.56 -30.03 10.40
CA LYS A 237 2.29 -29.85 11.66
C LYS A 237 1.52 -28.93 12.62
N PHE A 238 1.19 -29.46 13.79
CA PHE A 238 0.56 -28.74 14.89
C PHE A 238 1.62 -28.17 15.84
N ARG A 239 1.51 -26.89 16.19
CA ARG A 239 2.37 -26.23 17.20
C ARG A 239 1.53 -25.24 17.99
N TYR A 240 1.87 -25.01 19.25
CA TYR A 240 1.26 -23.94 20.01
C TYR A 240 2.26 -23.32 20.99
N THR A 241 2.00 -22.07 21.36
CA THR A 241 2.58 -21.39 22.51
C THR A 241 1.45 -20.98 23.43
N ARG A 242 1.74 -20.84 24.73
CA ARG A 242 0.76 -20.44 25.73
C ARG A 242 1.27 -19.22 26.48
N GLU A 243 0.44 -18.20 26.56
CA GLU A 243 0.70 -16.94 27.27
C GLU A 243 -0.41 -16.73 28.29
N GLY A 244 -0.12 -17.02 29.57
CA GLY A 244 -1.16 -17.05 30.60
C GLY A 244 -2.23 -18.10 30.30
N SER A 245 -3.47 -17.68 30.11
CA SER A 245 -4.60 -18.53 29.72
C SER A 245 -4.91 -18.57 28.23
N LEU A 246 -4.10 -17.88 27.41
CA LEU A 246 -4.28 -17.82 25.96
C LEU A 246 -3.39 -18.85 25.26
N ASN A 247 -4.02 -19.71 24.44
CA ASN A 247 -3.34 -20.66 23.58
C ASN A 247 -3.24 -20.09 22.16
N MET A 248 -2.02 -19.81 21.71
CA MET A 248 -1.72 -19.38 20.34
C MET A 248 -1.31 -20.60 19.52
N ILE A 249 -2.24 -21.10 18.70
CA ILE A 249 -2.12 -22.37 17.99
C ILE A 249 -1.84 -22.12 16.51
N ARG A 250 -0.93 -22.91 15.94
CA ARG A 250 -0.56 -22.91 14.52
C ARG A 250 -0.73 -24.30 13.93
N VAL A 251 -1.44 -24.37 12.80
CA VAL A 251 -1.62 -25.60 12.02
C VAL A 251 -1.04 -25.38 10.63
N GLY A 252 -0.05 -26.20 10.26
CA GLY A 252 0.66 -26.05 9.00
C GLY A 252 1.43 -24.74 8.89
N VAL A 253 1.39 -24.13 7.71
CA VAL A 253 2.18 -22.92 7.40
C VAL A 253 1.43 -21.61 7.60
N SER A 254 0.09 -21.65 7.71
CA SER A 254 -0.74 -20.45 7.60
C SER A 254 -1.83 -20.31 8.65
N GLU A 255 -2.41 -21.41 9.13
CA GLU A 255 -3.54 -21.35 10.03
C GLU A 255 -3.10 -20.96 11.43
N ARG A 256 -3.81 -19.99 12.02
CA ARG A 256 -3.55 -19.43 13.34
C ARG A 256 -4.85 -19.29 14.10
N PHE A 257 -4.82 -19.65 15.37
CA PHE A 257 -5.98 -19.59 16.27
C PHE A 257 -5.55 -19.12 17.65
N GLU A 258 -6.40 -18.33 18.29
CA GLU A 258 -6.23 -17.86 19.65
C GLU A 258 -7.40 -18.38 20.49
N ILE A 259 -7.13 -19.38 21.34
CA ILE A 259 -8.17 -20.07 22.12
C ILE A 259 -7.83 -19.95 23.61
N THR A 260 -8.75 -19.40 24.39
CA THR A 260 -8.60 -19.29 25.84
C THR A 260 -8.88 -20.63 26.51
N ASP A 261 -8.28 -20.83 27.68
CA ASP A 261 -8.59 -21.98 28.52
C ASP A 261 -10.06 -22.03 28.92
N ALA A 262 -10.66 -20.88 29.23
CA ALA A 262 -12.08 -20.76 29.56
C ALA A 262 -12.96 -21.29 28.43
N LEU A 263 -12.63 -21.00 27.17
CA LEU A 263 -13.36 -21.56 26.02
C LEU A 263 -13.16 -23.07 25.91
N ALA A 264 -11.93 -23.57 26.09
CA ALA A 264 -11.66 -25.01 26.02
C ALA A 264 -12.37 -25.78 27.16
N LEU A 265 -12.26 -25.29 28.39
CA LEU A 265 -12.76 -25.93 29.61
C LEU A 265 -14.26 -25.68 29.86
N GLY A 266 -14.80 -24.54 29.42
CA GLY A 266 -16.19 -24.13 29.62
C GLY A 266 -16.44 -23.44 30.95
N GLU A 267 -15.55 -22.52 31.35
CA GLU A 267 -15.68 -21.68 32.55
C GLU A 267 -16.25 -20.30 32.24
#